data_AF-A0A926I1G0-F1
#
_entry.id   AF-A0A926I1G0-F1
#
_cell.length_a   1.000
_cell.length_b   1.000
_cell.length_c   1.000
_cell.angle_alpha   90.00
_cell.angle_beta   90.00
_cell.angle_gamma   90.00
#
_symmetry.space_group_name_H-M   'P 1'
#
loop_
_entity.id
_entity.type
_entity.pdbx_description
1 polymer ?
#
loop_
_entity_poly.entity_id
_entity_poly.type
_entity_poly.pdbx_seq_one_letter_code
_entity_poly.pdbx_strand_id
1 'polypeptide(L)'
;MKQMEYVIEFILELLVDGTIEILPNKKVSKWIRYPLGILVGLFMFAVIIGILVFGLLILGESIIAGILMLALGIALLVCAIYKTVKVIRQM
;
A
#
# COMPACT_ATOMS: atom_id res chain seq x y z
N MET A 1 -25.26 0.29 7.34
CA MET A 1 -24.08 0.41 8.22
C MET A 1 -23.23 -0.88 8.25
N LYS A 2 -23.81 -2.07 8.45
CA LYS A 2 -23.05 -3.35 8.50
C LYS A 2 -22.14 -3.66 7.30
N GLN A 3 -22.56 -3.31 6.07
CA GLN A 3 -21.75 -3.62 4.89
C GLN A 3 -20.45 -2.81 4.81
N MET A 4 -20.44 -1.56 5.30
CA MET A 4 -19.22 -0.75 5.33
C MET A 4 -18.23 -1.25 6.38
N GLU A 5 -18.73 -1.76 7.52
CA GLU A 5 -17.89 -2.39 8.55
C GLU A 5 -17.14 -3.60 7.98
N TYR A 6 -17.83 -4.51 7.28
CA TYR A 6 -17.17 -5.68 6.67
C TYR A 6 -16.09 -5.31 5.65
N VAL A 7 -16.30 -4.24 4.87
CA VAL A 7 -15.29 -3.75 3.91
C VAL A 7 -14.07 -3.18 4.64
N ILE A 8 -14.29 -2.39 5.69
CA ILE A 8 -13.19 -1.80 6.48
C ILE A 8 -12.42 -2.88 7.23
N GLU A 9 -13.12 -3.83 7.84
CA GLU A 9 -12.53 -4.98 8.54
C GLU A 9 -11.67 -5.81 7.60
N PHE A 10 -12.19 -6.14 6.40
CA PHE A 10 -11.42 -6.83 5.37
C PHE A 10 -10.15 -6.07 4.96
N ILE A 11 -10.23 -4.73 4.79
CA ILE A 11 -9.05 -3.92 4.44
C ILE A 11 -8.01 -3.95 5.56
N LEU A 12 -8.43 -3.85 6.82
CA LEU A 12 -7.53 -3.87 7.97
C LEU A 12 -6.87 -5.24 8.15
N GLU A 13 -7.65 -6.31 8.05
CA GLU A 13 -7.17 -7.69 8.14
C GLU A 13 -6.19 -8.00 6.99
N LEU A 14 -6.50 -7.55 5.77
CA LEU A 14 -5.61 -7.66 4.62
C LEU A 14 -4.28 -6.91 4.81
N LEU A 15 -4.33 -5.69 5.37
CA LEU A 15 -3.14 -4.86 5.57
C LEU A 15 -2.26 -5.38 6.71
N VAL A 16 -2.85 -5.81 7.82
CA VAL A 16 -2.10 -6.25 9.01
C VAL A 16 -1.64 -7.69 8.84
N ASP A 17 -2.59 -8.63 8.73
CA ASP A 17 -2.29 -10.06 8.74
C ASP A 17 -1.72 -10.52 7.40
N GLY A 18 -2.22 -9.96 6.30
CA GLY A 18 -1.73 -10.26 4.97
C GLY A 18 -0.26 -9.89 4.77
N THR A 19 0.21 -8.80 5.37
CA THR A 19 1.58 -8.29 5.16
C THR A 19 2.59 -8.72 6.20
N ILE A 20 2.19 -8.82 7.47
CA ILE A 20 3.09 -9.10 8.59
C ILE A 20 3.19 -10.59 8.83
N GLU A 21 2.09 -11.33 8.68
CA GLU A 21 2.02 -12.74 9.09
C GLU A 21 2.09 -13.70 7.89
N ILE A 22 1.33 -13.46 6.83
CA ILE A 22 1.17 -14.43 5.73
C ILE A 22 2.33 -14.34 4.72
N LEU A 23 2.72 -13.12 4.33
CA LEU A 23 3.75 -12.86 3.33
C LEU A 23 5.14 -13.44 3.67
N PRO A 24 5.66 -13.34 4.90
CA PRO A 24 6.96 -13.92 5.28
C PRO A 24 6.87 -15.39 5.72
N ASN A 25 5.68 -15.94 5.98
CA ASN A 25 5.53 -17.29 6.51
C ASN A 25 5.73 -18.36 5.43
N LYS A 26 6.86 -19.08 5.51
CA LYS A 26 7.22 -20.15 4.58
C LYS A 26 6.32 -21.41 4.67
N LYS A 27 5.51 -21.54 5.73
CA LYS A 27 4.54 -22.65 5.87
C LYS A 27 3.30 -22.45 4.99
N VAL A 28 3.02 -21.22 4.56
CA VAL A 28 1.90 -20.91 3.68
C VAL A 28 2.29 -21.20 2.23
N SER A 29 1.41 -21.88 1.50
CA SER A 29 1.62 -22.21 0.10
C SER A 29 1.93 -20.98 -0.74
N LYS A 30 2.88 -21.14 -1.68
CA LYS A 30 3.24 -20.10 -2.67
C LYS A 30 2.01 -19.60 -3.45
N TRP A 31 1.03 -20.47 -3.69
CA TRP A 31 -0.22 -20.17 -4.40
C TRP A 31 -1.12 -19.15 -3.69
N ILE A 32 -1.00 -19.01 -2.36
CA ILE A 32 -1.76 -18.00 -1.59
C ILE A 32 -0.90 -16.75 -1.40
N ARG A 33 0.41 -16.93 -1.17
CA ARG A 33 1.34 -15.82 -0.94
C ARG A 33 1.52 -14.90 -2.14
N TYR A 34 1.65 -15.43 -3.36
CA TYR A 34 1.85 -14.58 -4.54
C TYR A 34 0.63 -13.72 -4.88
N PRO A 35 -0.61 -14.26 -4.97
CA PRO A 35 -1.78 -13.43 -5.23
C PRO A 35 -2.02 -12.41 -4.13
N LEU A 36 -1.83 -12.78 -2.86
CA LEU A 36 -2.00 -11.87 -1.74
C LEU A 36 -0.95 -10.75 -1.76
N GLY A 37 0.31 -11.08 -2.03
CA GLY A 37 1.38 -10.08 -2.18
C GLY A 37 1.15 -9.12 -3.34
N ILE A 38 0.63 -9.62 -4.47
CA ILE A 38 0.23 -8.80 -5.61
C ILE A 38 -0.93 -7.87 -5.23
N LEU A 39 -1.96 -8.40 -4.56
CA LEU A 39 -3.14 -7.64 -4.15
C LEU A 39 -2.78 -6.52 -3.17
N VAL A 40 -2.01 -6.83 -2.13
CA VAL A 40 -1.50 -5.82 -1.18
C VAL A 40 -0.62 -4.80 -1.91
N GLY A 41 0.28 -5.26 -2.78
CA GLY A 41 1.17 -4.37 -3.54
C GLY A 41 0.38 -3.38 -4.39
N LEU A 42 -0.61 -3.86 -5.14
CA LEU A 42 -1.53 -3.03 -5.93
C LEU A 42 -2.28 -2.02 -5.06
N PHE A 43 -2.82 -2.46 -3.91
CA PHE A 43 -3.52 -1.57 -3.00
C PHE A 43 -2.60 -0.46 -2.47
N MET A 44 -1.38 -0.79 -2.03
CA MET A 44 -0.38 0.18 -1.59
C MET A 44 -0.02 1.18 -2.68
N PHE A 45 0.24 0.71 -3.92
CA PHE A 45 0.54 1.60 -5.04
C PHE A 45 -0.64 2.51 -5.38
N ALA A 46 -1.87 2.01 -5.34
CA ALA A 46 -3.07 2.80 -5.58
C ALA A 46 -3.22 3.94 -4.54
N VAL A 47 -3.01 3.65 -3.26
CA VAL A 47 -3.02 4.66 -2.19
C VAL A 47 -1.95 5.73 -2.42
N ILE A 48 -0.72 5.33 -2.76
CA ILE A 48 0.39 6.25 -3.01
C ILE A 48 0.11 7.15 -4.22
N ILE A 49 -0.40 6.58 -5.31
CA ILE A 49 -0.82 7.36 -6.49
C ILE A 49 -1.93 8.35 -6.10
N GLY A 50 -2.90 7.91 -5.29
CA GLY A 50 -3.94 8.77 -4.75
C GLY A 50 -3.38 9.98 -3.99
N ILE A 51 -2.40 9.76 -3.11
CA ILE A 51 -1.71 10.82 -2.36
C ILE A 51 -1.00 11.80 -3.31
N LEU A 52 -0.30 11.29 -4.32
CA LEU A 52 0.41 12.13 -5.30
C LEU A 52 -0.57 12.98 -6.12
N VAL A 53 -1.66 12.40 -6.60
CA VAL A 53 -2.70 13.12 -7.33
C VAL A 53 -3.35 14.18 -6.44
N PHE A 54 -3.68 13.86 -5.18
CA PHE A 54 -4.19 14.83 -4.23
C PHE A 54 -3.20 15.97 -3.96
N GLY A 55 -1.90 15.66 -3.83
CA GLY A 55 -0.86 16.66 -3.68
C GLY A 55 -0.77 17.62 -4.87
N LEU A 56 -0.97 17.12 -6.10
CA LEU A 56 -1.04 17.96 -7.30
C LEU A 56 -2.29 18.86 -7.30
N LEU A 57 -3.45 18.34 -6.89
CA LEU A 57 -4.69 19.11 -6.83
C LEU A 57 -4.58 20.25 -5.81
N ILE A 58 -4.02 19.97 -4.62
CA ILE A 58 -3.86 20.94 -3.54
C ILE A 58 -2.81 22.01 -3.88
N LEU A 59 -1.87 21.71 -4.78
CA LEU A 59 -0.85 22.68 -5.21
C LEU A 59 -1.47 23.97 -5.78
N GLY A 60 -2.67 23.89 -6.36
CA GLY A 60 -3.42 25.05 -6.86
C GLY A 60 -4.05 25.91 -5.77
N GLU A 61 -4.26 25.37 -4.57
CA GLU A 61 -4.83 26.09 -3.43
C GLU A 61 -3.75 26.56 -2.45
N SER A 62 -2.81 25.67 -2.11
CA SER A 62 -1.73 25.94 -1.18
C SER A 62 -0.44 25.23 -1.60
N ILE A 63 0.52 26.03 -2.09
CA ILE A 63 1.80 25.53 -2.60
C ILE A 63 2.55 24.72 -1.52
N ILE A 64 2.56 25.20 -0.27
CA ILE A 64 3.28 24.55 0.83
C ILE A 64 2.70 23.16 1.14
N ALA A 65 1.36 23.05 1.26
CA ALA A 65 0.73 21.77 1.57
C ALA A 65 0.85 20.79 0.40
N GLY A 66 0.71 21.28 -0.85
CA GLY A 66 0.91 20.47 -2.05
C GLY A 66 2.33 19.91 -2.13
N ILE A 67 3.36 20.73 -1.91
CA ILE A 67 4.76 20.27 -1.90
C ILE A 67 5.01 19.24 -0.79
N LEU A 68 4.51 19.48 0.43
CA LEU A 68 4.65 18.51 1.53
C LEU A 68 3.98 17.17 1.22
N MET A 69 2.78 17.22 0.64
CA MET A 69 2.01 16.02 0.31
C MET A 69 2.67 15.25 -0.85
N LEU A 70 3.22 15.94 -1.84
CA LEU A 70 4.02 15.34 -2.90
C LEU A 70 5.32 14.73 -2.38
N ALA A 71 6.04 15.43 -1.49
CA ALA A 71 7.24 14.90 -0.85
C ALA A 71 6.95 13.63 -0.06
N LEU A 72 5.83 13.60 0.68
CA LEU A 72 5.34 12.41 1.39
C LEU A 72 5.03 11.27 0.40
N GLY A 73 4.26 11.55 -0.66
CA GLY A 73 3.91 10.56 -1.67
C GLY A 73 5.15 9.96 -2.35
N ILE A 74 6.14 10.78 -2.71
CA ILE A 74 7.40 10.33 -3.30
C ILE A 74 8.20 9.48 -2.30
N ALA A 75 8.30 9.91 -1.04
CA ALA A 75 9.01 9.15 -0.02
C ALA A 75 8.37 7.76 0.19
N LEU A 76 7.03 7.70 0.26
CA LEU A 76 6.28 6.45 0.35
C LEU A 76 6.47 5.57 -0.89
N LEU A 77 6.49 6.15 -2.09
CA LEU A 77 6.75 5.43 -3.34
C LEU A 77 8.13 4.77 -3.32
N VAL A 78 9.17 5.51 -2.91
CA VAL A 78 10.54 4.98 -2.80
C VAL A 78 10.61 3.82 -1.80
N CYS A 79 10.00 3.99 -0.62
CA CYS A 79 9.94 2.92 0.38
C CYS A 79 9.17 1.68 -0.12
N ALA A 80 8.05 1.88 -0.80
CA ALA A 80 7.22 0.81 -1.35
C ALA A 80 7.97 0.02 -2.43
N ILE A 81 8.67 0.71 -3.34
CA ILE A 81 9.52 0.07 -4.36
C ILE A 81 10.63 -0.74 -3.69
N TYR A 82 11.36 -0.14 -2.75
CA TYR A 82 12.44 -0.82 -2.04
C TYR A 82 11.96 -2.10 -1.33
N LYS A 83 10.83 -2.01 -0.62
CA LYS A 83 10.23 -3.15 0.08
C LYS A 83 9.76 -4.23 -0.89
N THR A 84 9.11 -3.85 -1.99
CA THR A 84 8.60 -4.79 -2.99
C THR A 84 9.75 -5.54 -3.69
N VAL A 85 10.81 -4.83 -4.09
CA VAL A 85 12.00 -5.44 -4.67
C VAL A 85 12.67 -6.40 -3.68
N LYS A 86 12.77 -6.01 -2.40
CA LYS A 86 13.31 -6.88 -1.35
C LYS A 86 12.47 -8.16 -1.18
N VAL A 87 11.13 -8.05 -1.20
CA VAL A 87 10.21 -9.18 -1.08
C VAL A 87 10.34 -10.10 -2.31
N ILE A 88 10.37 -9.56 -3.53
CA ILE A 88 10.57 -10.35 -4.76
C ILE A 88 11.91 -11.10 -4.72
N ARG A 89 12.98 -10.48 -4.22
CA ARG A 89 14.29 -11.13 -4.07
C ARG A 89 14.30 -12.26 -3.02
N GLN A 90 13.40 -12.23 -2.04
CA GLN A 90 13.32 -13.22 -0.95
C GLN A 90 12.35 -14.38 -1.21
N MET A 91 11.50 -14.28 -2.24
CA MET A 91 10.54 -15.30 -2.65
C MET A 91 11.14 -16.29 -3.65
#